data_AF-A0A438KGP8-F1
#
_entry.id   AF-A0A438KGP8-F1
#
_cell.length_a   1.000
_cell.length_b   1.000
_cell.length_c   1.000
_cell.angle_alpha   90.00
_cell.angle_beta   90.00
_cell.angle_gamma   90.00
#
_symmetry.space_group_name_H-M   'P 1'
#
loop_
_entity.id
_entity.type
_entity.pdbx_description
1 polymer ?
#
loop_
_entity_poly.entity_id
_entity_poly.type
_entity_poly.pdbx_seq_one_letter_code
_entity_poly.pdbx_strand_id
1 'polypeptide(L)'
;MRYQHPRSSPMEEEGSANVLLSTRSERGENHYVLEITIYKKVCIKGYLDKCSVEPSIPLLIQKKMASTTSDSTTMRCAVVTGASKGIGLEICRQLASNGVMVVLTARDEKRGLEAVAKLHESSLSNVVFHQLDVMDANSITSLAKFIVTRYGKLDILVNNAGVSGAIVDWEAIMTAIKTLKPEDGKNNADVAELLHKGMKQTYELAEECVKTNYYGTKGVTEALFPCLLLSNSGRIVNVSSGLGSLKFVSNERVRMELNDVDVLSVERLDEIVNEFLNDVKEDTLHDKGWPTQTSAYTISKAAMNAYTRIVAKSYPSLLINCVCPGFIKTDMTSNTGFFTVEVGAKGPVMLALLPVGGPSGLFFQKMEASTF
;
A
#
# COMPACT_ATOMS: atom_id res chain seq x y z
N MET A 1 -7.12 43.51 -42.27
CA MET A 1 -6.80 42.08 -42.13
C MET A 1 -6.20 41.85 -40.76
N ARG A 2 -6.93 41.17 -39.87
CA ARG A 2 -6.55 40.92 -38.48
C ARG A 2 -5.55 39.75 -38.44
N TYR A 3 -4.38 39.97 -37.85
CA TYR A 3 -3.42 38.92 -37.52
C TYR A 3 -3.97 38.08 -36.35
N GLN A 4 -4.08 36.76 -36.55
CA GLN A 4 -4.42 35.78 -35.52
C GLN A 4 -3.13 35.23 -34.91
N HIS A 5 -3.02 35.26 -33.59
CA HIS A 5 -2.02 34.49 -32.83
C HIS A 5 -2.44 33.01 -32.77
N PRO A 6 -1.47 32.07 -32.81
CA PRO A 6 -1.77 30.64 -32.64
C PRO A 6 -2.11 30.31 -31.19
N ARG A 7 -3.13 29.45 -31.01
CA ARG A 7 -3.55 28.89 -29.72
C ARG A 7 -2.44 28.00 -29.17
N SER A 8 -1.93 28.33 -27.99
CA SER A 8 -1.11 27.43 -27.17
C SER A 8 -1.96 26.28 -26.65
N SER A 9 -1.40 25.06 -26.72
CA SER A 9 -1.94 23.83 -26.13
C SER A 9 -2.08 23.94 -24.60
N PRO A 10 -3.02 23.21 -23.95
CA PRO A 10 -3.05 23.14 -22.50
C PRO A 10 -1.86 22.33 -22.00
N MET A 11 -1.05 22.92 -21.12
CA MET A 11 -0.08 22.20 -20.31
C MET A 11 -0.83 21.30 -19.31
N GLU A 12 -0.38 20.06 -19.17
CA GLU A 12 -0.86 19.11 -18.17
C GLU A 12 -0.62 19.66 -16.75
N GLU A 13 -1.66 19.61 -15.91
CA GLU A 13 -1.61 20.07 -14.51
C GLU A 13 -1.00 18.99 -13.60
N GLU A 14 0.19 19.26 -13.06
CA GLU A 14 0.74 18.58 -11.88
C GLU A 14 0.46 19.43 -10.63
N GLY A 15 -0.30 18.89 -9.67
CA GLY A 15 -0.64 19.57 -8.42
C GLY A 15 -0.31 18.73 -7.19
N SER A 16 0.59 19.22 -6.34
CA SER A 16 0.93 18.67 -5.02
C SER A 16 -0.25 18.76 -4.03
N ALA A 17 -0.57 17.68 -3.32
CA ALA A 17 -1.67 17.61 -2.37
C ALA A 17 -1.24 18.03 -0.95
N ASN A 18 -1.65 19.22 -0.51
CA ASN A 18 -1.57 19.61 0.90
C ASN A 18 -2.95 19.46 1.56
N VAL A 19 -3.06 18.59 2.57
CA VAL A 19 -4.28 18.38 3.35
C VAL A 19 -4.45 19.51 4.36
N LEU A 20 -5.49 20.34 4.20
CA LEU A 20 -5.89 21.33 5.20
C LEU A 20 -7.01 20.72 6.07
N LEU A 21 -6.79 20.61 7.38
CA LEU A 21 -7.82 20.23 8.35
C LEU A 21 -8.46 21.50 8.90
N SER A 22 -9.75 21.72 8.67
CA SER A 22 -10.53 22.71 9.42
C SER A 22 -11.49 21.99 10.35
N THR A 23 -11.52 22.41 11.62
CA THR A 23 -12.41 21.84 12.65
C THR A 23 -13.45 22.88 13.02
N ARG A 24 -14.73 22.58 12.85
CA ARG A 24 -15.83 23.36 13.41
C ARG A 24 -16.50 22.56 14.52
N SER A 25 -16.65 23.19 15.68
CA SER A 25 -17.33 22.62 16.85
C SER A 25 -18.62 23.41 17.06
N GLU A 26 -19.76 22.73 17.02
CA GLU A 26 -21.03 23.28 17.50
C GLU A 26 -21.41 22.58 18.82
N ARG A 27 -21.72 23.35 19.86
CA ARG A 27 -22.20 22.83 21.15
C ARG A 27 -23.71 22.63 21.07
N GLY A 28 -24.15 21.39 20.94
CA GLY A 28 -25.49 20.95 21.30
C GLY A 28 -25.43 20.12 22.58
N GLU A 29 -26.45 20.21 23.43
CA GLU A 29 -26.55 19.43 24.67
C GLU A 29 -26.30 17.92 24.37
N ASN A 30 -25.18 17.40 24.89
CA ASN A 30 -24.69 16.01 24.79
C ASN A 30 -23.99 15.52 23.51
N HIS A 31 -23.71 16.35 22.49
CA HIS A 31 -23.07 15.86 21.25
C HIS A 31 -21.98 16.81 20.71
N TYR A 32 -20.83 16.26 20.31
CA TYR A 32 -19.83 16.94 19.50
C TYR A 32 -19.91 16.41 18.07
N VAL A 33 -20.26 17.26 17.11
CA VAL A 33 -20.14 16.96 15.68
C VAL A 33 -18.74 17.42 15.26
N LEU A 34 -17.90 16.50 14.80
CA LEU A 34 -16.65 16.82 14.10
C LEU A 34 -16.95 16.75 12.60
N GLU A 35 -17.12 17.92 11.98
CA GLU A 35 -17.00 18.01 10.52
C GLU A 35 -15.52 17.96 10.17
N ILE A 36 -15.11 16.91 9.46
CA ILE A 36 -13.80 16.84 8.81
C ILE A 36 -14.03 17.12 7.33
N THR A 37 -13.72 18.34 6.91
CA THR A 37 -13.69 18.70 5.49
C THR A 37 -12.27 18.54 4.98
N ILE A 38 -12.06 17.56 4.09
CA ILE A 38 -10.79 17.35 3.41
C ILE A 38 -10.77 18.29 2.21
N TYR A 39 -9.81 19.21 2.13
CA TYR A 39 -9.63 20.06 0.96
C TYR A 39 -8.50 19.52 0.08
N LYS A 40 -8.75 19.42 -1.23
CA LYS A 40 -7.68 19.28 -2.23
C LYS A 40 -7.17 20.68 -2.58
N LYS A 41 -5.91 20.97 -2.26
CA LYS A 41 -5.26 22.21 -2.71
C LYS A 41 -4.73 22.01 -4.13
N VAL A 42 -5.33 22.66 -5.12
CA VAL A 42 -4.83 22.68 -6.51
C VAL A 42 -4.02 23.97 -6.70
N CYS A 43 -2.71 23.83 -6.90
CA CYS A 43 -1.84 24.96 -7.23
C CYS A 43 -1.67 25.03 -8.75
N ILE A 44 -2.36 25.97 -9.40
CA ILE A 44 -2.17 26.26 -10.82
C ILE A 44 -0.94 27.17 -10.98
N LYS A 45 0.10 26.68 -11.65
CA LYS A 45 1.31 27.46 -11.96
C LYS A 45 0.93 28.64 -12.87
N GLY A 46 1.02 29.88 -12.37
CA GLY A 46 0.85 31.10 -13.18
C GLY A 46 -0.23 32.10 -12.74
N TYR A 47 -1.01 31.81 -11.70
CA TYR A 47 -1.95 32.77 -11.09
C TYR A 47 -1.78 32.75 -9.57
N LEU A 48 -1.00 33.69 -9.01
CA LEU A 48 -0.72 33.73 -7.58
C LEU A 48 -1.91 34.11 -6.68
N ASP A 49 -3.08 34.47 -7.23
CA ASP A 49 -4.20 34.99 -6.43
C ASP A 49 -5.56 34.30 -6.64
N LYS A 50 -5.61 33.11 -7.25
CA LYS A 50 -6.87 32.34 -7.36
C LYS A 50 -6.67 30.87 -7.00
N CYS A 51 -6.75 30.58 -5.70
CA CYS A 51 -6.99 29.22 -5.20
C CYS A 51 -8.45 28.85 -5.48
N SER A 52 -8.68 27.99 -6.46
CA SER A 52 -9.98 27.35 -6.65
C SER A 52 -10.10 26.19 -5.66
N VAL A 53 -11.08 26.25 -4.76
CA VAL A 53 -11.38 25.17 -3.81
C VAL A 53 -12.41 24.26 -4.48
N GLU A 54 -12.02 23.06 -4.92
CA GLU A 54 -13.00 22.04 -5.30
C GLU A 54 -13.55 21.38 -4.02
N PRO A 55 -14.88 21.27 -3.86
CA PRO A 55 -15.46 20.63 -2.70
C PRO A 55 -15.27 19.11 -2.78
N SER A 56 -14.33 18.58 -1.99
CA SER A 56 -14.37 17.18 -1.57
C SER A 56 -15.45 17.01 -0.49
N ILE A 57 -16.15 15.87 -0.53
CA ILE A 57 -17.33 15.55 0.29
C ILE A 57 -17.06 15.81 1.78
N PRO A 58 -17.89 16.59 2.49
CA PRO A 58 -17.83 16.70 3.94
C PRO A 58 -18.08 15.33 4.59
N LEU A 59 -17.10 14.81 5.33
CA LEU A 59 -17.30 13.62 6.16
C LEU A 59 -17.81 14.09 7.51
N LEU A 60 -19.13 13.97 7.72
CA LEU A 60 -19.73 14.13 9.04
C LEU A 60 -19.34 12.92 9.90
N ILE A 61 -18.48 13.13 10.90
CA ILE A 61 -18.09 12.09 11.85
C ILE A 61 -18.62 12.51 13.22
N GLN A 62 -19.66 11.82 13.69
CA GLN A 62 -20.21 12.03 15.02
C GLN A 62 -19.37 11.30 16.06
N LYS A 63 -18.65 12.03 16.91
CA LYS A 63 -17.95 11.46 18.05
C LYS A 63 -18.93 11.36 19.22
N LYS A 64 -19.46 10.16 19.47
CA LYS A 64 -20.28 9.91 20.67
C LYS A 64 -19.36 9.97 21.89
N MET A 65 -19.64 10.85 22.87
CA MET A 65 -18.89 10.85 24.13
C MET A 65 -19.08 9.50 24.82
N ALA A 66 -17.98 8.81 25.10
CA ALA A 66 -18.01 7.58 25.87
C ALA A 66 -18.41 7.90 27.31
N SER A 67 -19.44 7.23 27.83
CA SER A 67 -19.73 7.25 29.26
C SER A 67 -18.58 6.57 30.00
N THR A 68 -18.16 7.17 31.11
CA THR A 68 -17.18 6.60 32.03
C THR A 68 -17.76 5.39 32.75
N THR A 69 -17.75 4.25 32.08
CA THR A 69 -17.98 2.91 32.64
C THR A 69 -16.97 1.97 31.99
N SER A 70 -16.19 1.28 32.82
CA SER A 70 -15.08 0.42 32.41
C SER A 70 -15.52 -0.74 31.51
N ASP A 71 -14.72 -0.94 30.46
CA ASP A 71 -14.40 -2.21 29.80
C ASP A 71 -15.56 -3.02 29.20
N SER A 72 -16.10 -2.50 28.09
CA SER A 72 -16.37 -3.39 26.95
C SER A 72 -15.19 -3.25 26.02
N THR A 73 -14.46 -4.33 25.77
CA THR A 73 -13.40 -4.35 24.74
C THR A 73 -14.06 -4.08 23.40
N THR A 74 -14.08 -2.81 22.97
CA THR A 74 -14.67 -2.45 21.68
C THR A 74 -13.95 -3.24 20.60
N MET A 75 -14.68 -4.11 19.90
CA MET A 75 -14.13 -5.00 18.89
C MET A 75 -13.35 -4.18 17.86
N ARG A 76 -12.06 -4.48 17.67
CA ARG A 76 -11.24 -3.78 16.68
C ARG A 76 -11.73 -4.12 15.28
N CYS A 77 -11.72 -3.13 14.38
CA CYS A 77 -12.05 -3.30 12.98
C CYS A 77 -10.78 -3.25 12.11
N ALA A 78 -10.63 -4.21 11.21
CA ALA A 78 -9.54 -4.30 10.25
C ALA A 78 -10.03 -4.29 8.80
N VAL A 79 -9.29 -3.65 7.91
CA VAL A 79 -9.41 -3.80 6.46
C VAL A 79 -8.16 -4.53 5.95
N VAL A 80 -8.35 -5.55 5.13
CA VAL A 80 -7.23 -6.26 4.45
C VAL A 80 -7.47 -6.22 2.95
N THR A 81 -6.55 -5.60 2.21
CA THR A 81 -6.67 -5.45 0.76
C THR A 81 -6.20 -6.70 0.00
N GLY A 82 -6.86 -7.02 -1.11
CA GLY A 82 -6.45 -8.15 -1.97
C GLY A 82 -6.53 -9.51 -1.25
N ALA A 83 -7.60 -9.73 -0.49
CA ALA A 83 -7.71 -10.78 0.50
C ALA A 83 -8.62 -11.96 0.10
N SER A 84 -8.99 -12.11 -1.17
CA SER A 84 -9.73 -13.28 -1.65
C SER A 84 -8.89 -14.56 -1.79
N LYS A 85 -7.56 -14.48 -1.68
CA LYS A 85 -6.64 -15.62 -1.74
C LYS A 85 -5.29 -15.31 -1.08
N GLY A 86 -4.40 -16.30 -1.04
CA GLY A 86 -2.99 -16.15 -0.68
C GLY A 86 -2.79 -15.62 0.73
N ILE A 87 -1.78 -14.78 0.91
CA ILE A 87 -1.42 -14.20 2.22
C ILE A 87 -2.57 -13.34 2.77
N GLY A 88 -3.25 -12.54 1.94
CA GLY A 88 -4.35 -11.67 2.39
C GLY A 88 -5.51 -12.43 3.02
N LEU A 89 -5.95 -13.53 2.40
CA LEU A 89 -6.99 -14.40 2.96
C LEU A 89 -6.58 -14.97 4.32
N GLU A 90 -5.33 -15.36 4.42
CA GLU A 90 -4.75 -15.96 5.61
C GLU A 90 -4.55 -14.93 6.74
N ILE A 91 -4.21 -13.67 6.41
CA ILE A 91 -4.22 -12.55 7.34
C ILE A 91 -5.64 -12.33 7.89
N CYS A 92 -6.67 -12.33 7.03
CA CYS A 92 -8.06 -12.22 7.47
C CYS A 92 -8.42 -13.32 8.46
N ARG A 93 -8.04 -14.57 8.17
CA ARG A 93 -8.28 -15.71 9.04
C ARG A 93 -7.65 -15.51 10.41
N GLN A 94 -6.36 -15.19 10.47
CA GLN A 94 -5.63 -15.02 11.73
C GLN A 94 -6.12 -13.81 12.54
N LEU A 95 -6.42 -12.67 11.90
CA LEU A 95 -7.01 -11.52 12.59
C LEU A 95 -8.39 -11.85 13.16
N ALA A 96 -9.24 -12.52 12.38
CA ALA A 96 -10.56 -12.94 12.83
C ALA A 96 -10.48 -13.92 14.01
N SER A 97 -9.56 -14.89 13.97
CA SER A 97 -9.31 -15.80 15.11
C SER A 97 -8.82 -15.08 16.37
N ASN A 98 -8.24 -13.88 16.25
CA ASN A 98 -7.88 -13.01 17.37
C ASN A 98 -9.01 -12.04 17.78
N GLY A 99 -10.25 -12.30 17.36
CA GLY A 99 -11.42 -11.52 17.74
C GLY A 99 -11.55 -10.15 17.05
N VAL A 100 -10.80 -9.91 15.98
CA VAL A 100 -10.90 -8.68 15.18
C VAL A 100 -12.07 -8.80 14.20
N MET A 101 -12.88 -7.76 14.05
CA MET A 101 -13.85 -7.64 12.96
C MET A 101 -13.09 -7.34 11.66
N VAL A 102 -13.15 -8.23 10.68
CA VAL A 102 -12.37 -8.10 9.45
C VAL A 102 -13.25 -7.77 8.25
N VAL A 103 -12.95 -6.68 7.57
CA VAL A 103 -13.45 -6.35 6.24
C VAL A 103 -12.46 -6.91 5.23
N LEU A 104 -12.78 -8.10 4.72
CA LEU A 104 -12.06 -8.75 3.63
C LEU A 104 -12.42 -8.03 2.33
N THR A 105 -11.42 -7.53 1.61
CA THR A 105 -11.67 -6.86 0.33
C THR A 105 -11.01 -7.56 -0.85
N ALA A 106 -11.65 -7.47 -2.01
CA ALA A 106 -11.15 -8.02 -3.26
C ALA A 106 -11.72 -7.23 -4.44
N ARG A 107 -10.96 -7.19 -5.54
CA ARG A 107 -11.40 -6.57 -6.79
C ARG A 107 -12.60 -7.30 -7.40
N ASP A 108 -12.55 -8.63 -7.37
CA ASP A 108 -13.62 -9.49 -7.87
C ASP A 108 -14.58 -9.86 -6.74
N GLU A 109 -15.85 -9.47 -6.89
CA GLU A 109 -16.89 -9.64 -5.88
C GLU A 109 -17.21 -11.11 -5.61
N LYS A 110 -17.33 -11.93 -6.67
CA LYS A 110 -17.65 -13.35 -6.53
C LYS A 110 -16.59 -14.07 -5.70
N ARG A 111 -15.32 -13.89 -6.03
CA ARG A 111 -14.19 -14.48 -5.29
C ARG A 111 -14.09 -13.96 -3.87
N GLY A 112 -14.44 -12.70 -3.63
CA GLY A 112 -14.48 -12.12 -2.29
C GLY A 112 -15.56 -12.76 -1.41
N LEU A 113 -16.78 -12.89 -1.94
CA LEU A 113 -17.90 -13.54 -1.25
C LEU A 113 -17.62 -15.02 -0.98
N GLU A 114 -17.07 -15.76 -1.96
CA GLU A 114 -16.65 -17.15 -1.78
C GLU A 114 -15.57 -17.30 -0.69
N ALA A 115 -14.63 -16.35 -0.62
CA ALA A 115 -13.60 -16.35 0.41
C ALA A 115 -14.18 -16.13 1.82
N VAL A 116 -15.15 -15.21 1.96
CA VAL A 116 -15.85 -15.00 3.23
C VAL A 116 -16.66 -16.23 3.63
N ALA A 117 -17.38 -16.87 2.70
CA ALA A 117 -18.14 -18.09 2.98
C ALA A 117 -17.23 -19.21 3.54
N LYS A 118 -16.06 -19.42 2.95
CA LYS A 118 -15.07 -20.41 3.45
C LYS A 118 -14.56 -20.10 4.86
N LEU A 119 -14.39 -18.82 5.20
CA LEU A 119 -14.01 -18.42 6.55
C LEU A 119 -15.16 -18.64 7.54
N HIS A 120 -16.41 -18.41 7.12
CA HIS A 120 -17.59 -18.67 7.94
C HIS A 120 -17.81 -20.17 8.22
N GLU A 121 -17.54 -21.04 7.24
CA GLU A 121 -17.50 -22.50 7.44
C GLU A 121 -16.49 -22.91 8.52
N SER A 122 -15.42 -22.13 8.69
CA SER A 122 -14.42 -22.28 9.74
C SER A 122 -14.79 -21.57 11.06
N SER A 123 -16.07 -21.24 11.25
CA SER A 123 -16.60 -20.55 12.44
C SER A 123 -16.07 -19.11 12.66
N LEU A 124 -15.53 -18.46 11.63
CA LEU A 124 -15.06 -17.07 11.70
C LEU A 124 -16.12 -16.10 11.16
N SER A 125 -17.24 -16.00 11.86
CA SER A 125 -18.39 -15.15 11.48
C SER A 125 -18.10 -13.65 11.52
N ASN A 126 -17.01 -13.24 12.17
CA ASN A 126 -16.52 -11.86 12.28
C ASN A 126 -15.73 -11.38 11.06
N VAL A 127 -16.03 -11.92 9.87
CA VAL A 127 -15.48 -11.48 8.59
C VAL A 127 -16.62 -11.06 7.67
N VAL A 128 -16.52 -9.86 7.09
CA VAL A 128 -17.47 -9.36 6.10
C VAL A 128 -16.74 -9.03 4.81
N PHE A 129 -17.48 -9.03 3.70
CA PHE A 129 -16.94 -8.65 2.39
C PHE A 129 -17.25 -7.19 2.07
N HIS A 130 -16.31 -6.51 1.42
CA HIS A 130 -16.56 -5.29 0.65
C HIS A 130 -15.68 -5.28 -0.61
N GLN A 131 -16.24 -4.94 -1.77
CA GLN A 131 -15.45 -4.84 -3.00
C GLN A 131 -14.39 -3.72 -2.87
N LEU A 132 -13.18 -3.99 -3.36
CA LEU A 132 -12.11 -2.99 -3.47
C LEU A 132 -11.21 -3.32 -4.65
N ASP A 133 -11.19 -2.43 -5.64
CA ASP A 133 -10.06 -2.28 -6.55
C ASP A 133 -9.20 -1.10 -6.07
N VAL A 134 -7.95 -1.37 -5.72
CA VAL A 134 -7.02 -0.35 -5.22
C VAL A 134 -6.58 0.63 -6.31
N MET A 135 -6.89 0.35 -7.58
CA MET A 135 -6.62 1.26 -8.71
C MET A 135 -7.82 2.15 -9.05
N ASP A 136 -9.00 1.92 -8.46
CA ASP A 136 -10.23 2.67 -8.75
C ASP A 136 -10.60 3.61 -7.59
N ALA A 137 -10.51 4.91 -7.84
CA ALA A 137 -10.86 5.95 -6.87
C ALA A 137 -12.31 5.86 -6.36
N ASN A 138 -13.25 5.41 -7.20
CA ASN A 138 -14.65 5.23 -6.78
C ASN A 138 -14.79 4.04 -5.84
N SER A 139 -14.09 2.94 -6.14
CA SER A 139 -14.04 1.75 -5.28
C SER A 139 -13.44 2.08 -3.91
N ILE A 140 -12.32 2.81 -3.87
CA ILE A 140 -11.69 3.30 -2.64
C ILE A 140 -12.66 4.20 -1.84
N THR A 141 -13.31 5.15 -2.51
CA THR A 141 -14.28 6.06 -1.88
C THR A 141 -15.47 5.31 -1.30
N SER A 142 -15.96 4.28 -2.01
CA SER A 142 -17.04 3.41 -1.56
C SER A 142 -16.66 2.67 -0.27
N LEU A 143 -15.46 2.09 -0.22
CA LEU A 143 -14.94 1.43 0.97
C LEU A 143 -14.84 2.39 2.16
N ALA A 144 -14.28 3.59 1.97
CA ALA A 144 -14.18 4.58 3.05
C ALA A 144 -15.55 4.95 3.62
N LYS A 145 -16.56 5.19 2.75
CA LYS A 145 -17.94 5.45 3.17
C LYS A 145 -18.54 4.27 3.93
N PHE A 146 -18.30 3.04 3.48
CA PHE A 146 -18.76 1.84 4.17
C PHE A 146 -18.17 1.74 5.57
N ILE A 147 -16.87 1.97 5.73
CA ILE A 147 -16.20 1.92 7.04
C ILE A 147 -16.78 2.96 8.00
N VAL A 148 -16.92 4.21 7.54
CA VAL A 148 -17.50 5.29 8.35
C VAL A 148 -18.93 4.96 8.76
N THR A 149 -19.76 4.54 7.81
CA THR A 149 -21.18 4.28 8.05
C THR A 149 -21.40 3.11 8.99
N ARG A 150 -20.62 2.02 8.83
CA ARG A 150 -20.84 0.77 9.56
C ARG A 150 -20.10 0.70 10.89
N TYR A 151 -18.90 1.26 10.96
CA TYR A 151 -17.99 1.09 12.10
C TYR A 151 -17.59 2.41 12.77
N GLY A 152 -17.75 3.55 12.09
CA GLY A 152 -17.40 4.88 12.61
C GLY A 152 -15.90 5.16 12.78
N LYS A 153 -15.06 4.12 12.79
CA LYS A 153 -13.59 4.18 12.87
C LYS A 153 -12.97 2.97 12.18
N LEU A 154 -11.65 3.02 11.98
CA LEU A 154 -10.84 1.88 11.57
C LEU A 154 -9.66 1.72 12.53
N ASP A 155 -9.37 0.50 12.98
CA ASP A 155 -8.24 0.25 13.89
C ASP A 155 -7.02 -0.28 13.14
N ILE A 156 -7.23 -1.06 12.08
CA ILE A 156 -6.15 -1.76 11.37
C ILE A 156 -6.38 -1.63 9.86
N LEU A 157 -5.38 -1.19 9.12
CA LEU A 157 -5.30 -1.32 7.68
C LEU A 157 -4.11 -2.22 7.32
N VAL A 158 -4.37 -3.28 6.54
CA VAL A 158 -3.32 -4.11 5.95
C VAL A 158 -3.35 -3.94 4.43
N ASN A 159 -2.39 -3.19 3.90
CA ASN A 159 -2.16 -3.05 2.47
C ASN A 159 -1.40 -4.28 1.96
N ASN A 160 -2.15 -5.31 1.56
CA ASN A 160 -1.63 -6.58 1.08
C ASN A 160 -1.75 -6.74 -0.46
N ALA A 161 -2.71 -6.07 -1.10
CA ALA A 161 -2.88 -6.13 -2.54
C ALA A 161 -1.57 -5.81 -3.28
N GLY A 162 -1.21 -6.66 -4.25
CA GLY A 162 -0.04 -6.43 -5.07
C GLY A 162 0.14 -7.46 -6.18
N VAL A 163 0.92 -7.07 -7.18
CA VAL A 163 1.26 -7.87 -8.36
C VAL A 163 2.78 -7.86 -8.58
N SER A 164 3.29 -8.83 -9.34
CA SER A 164 4.74 -9.00 -9.61
C SER A 164 5.29 -7.99 -10.62
N GLY A 165 4.45 -7.45 -11.52
CA GLY A 165 4.89 -6.59 -12.62
C GLY A 165 5.70 -7.28 -13.71
N ALA A 166 5.76 -8.61 -13.68
CA ALA A 166 6.43 -9.41 -14.71
C ALA A 166 5.74 -10.78 -14.82
N ILE A 167 5.78 -11.34 -16.04
CA ILE A 167 5.55 -12.76 -16.25
C ILE A 167 6.84 -13.46 -15.83
N VAL A 168 6.72 -14.37 -14.86
CA VAL A 168 7.87 -15.09 -14.32
C VAL A 168 7.64 -16.59 -14.45
N ASP A 169 8.55 -17.25 -15.15
CA ASP A 169 8.66 -18.71 -15.16
C ASP A 169 9.46 -19.15 -13.93
N TRP A 170 8.76 -19.19 -12.78
CA TRP A 170 9.38 -19.59 -11.51
C TRP A 170 9.89 -21.03 -11.53
N GLU A 171 9.31 -21.92 -12.34
CA GLU A 171 9.77 -23.29 -12.45
C GLU A 171 11.12 -23.36 -13.18
N ALA A 172 11.25 -22.65 -14.31
CA ALA A 172 12.52 -22.51 -15.01
C ALA A 172 13.59 -21.85 -14.13
N ILE A 173 13.24 -20.78 -13.42
CA ILE A 173 14.17 -20.09 -12.50
C ILE A 173 14.62 -21.02 -11.37
N MET A 174 13.69 -21.72 -10.70
CA MET A 174 14.05 -22.61 -9.61
C MET A 174 14.82 -23.84 -10.09
N THR A 175 14.55 -24.32 -11.30
CA THR A 175 15.32 -25.40 -11.94
C THR A 175 16.73 -24.93 -12.26
N ALA A 176 16.88 -23.72 -12.81
CA ALA A 176 18.18 -23.09 -13.03
C ALA A 176 18.94 -22.96 -11.70
N ILE A 177 18.31 -22.41 -10.64
CA ILE A 177 18.93 -22.27 -9.32
C ILE A 177 19.37 -23.62 -8.75
N LYS A 178 18.56 -24.68 -8.85
CA LYS A 178 18.90 -26.02 -8.35
C LYS A 178 20.01 -26.70 -9.14
N THR A 179 20.17 -26.37 -10.42
CA THR A 179 21.22 -26.93 -11.29
C THR A 179 22.55 -26.18 -11.17
N LEU A 180 22.57 -25.04 -10.48
CA LEU A 180 23.79 -24.36 -10.07
C LEU A 180 24.33 -25.04 -8.81
N LYS A 181 25.38 -25.86 -8.97
CA LYS A 181 26.17 -26.31 -7.83
C LYS A 181 27.08 -25.16 -7.38
N PRO A 182 27.22 -24.90 -6.06
CA PRO A 182 28.13 -23.87 -5.53
C PRO A 182 29.59 -24.07 -5.97
N GLU A 183 29.95 -25.29 -6.36
CA GLU A 183 31.32 -25.72 -6.62
C GLU A 183 31.72 -25.62 -8.11
N ASP A 184 30.76 -25.39 -9.03
CA ASP A 184 30.99 -25.60 -10.47
C ASP A 184 31.53 -24.37 -11.23
N GLY A 185 31.81 -23.24 -10.56
CA GLY A 185 32.44 -22.07 -11.19
C GLY A 185 31.70 -21.51 -12.42
N LYS A 186 30.43 -21.89 -12.65
CA LYS A 186 29.59 -21.33 -13.70
C LYS A 186 29.39 -19.85 -13.41
N ASN A 187 29.82 -19.01 -14.35
CA ASN A 187 29.88 -17.56 -14.16
C ASN A 187 28.48 -17.00 -13.82
N ASN A 188 28.43 -16.00 -12.94
CA ASN A 188 27.22 -15.24 -12.61
C ASN A 188 26.43 -14.74 -13.86
N ALA A 189 27.10 -14.63 -15.01
CA ALA A 189 26.51 -14.27 -16.29
C ALA A 189 25.49 -15.30 -16.82
N ASP A 190 25.76 -16.61 -16.69
CA ASP A 190 24.85 -17.67 -17.16
C ASP A 190 23.57 -17.70 -16.32
N VAL A 191 23.70 -17.41 -15.02
CA VAL A 191 22.58 -17.28 -14.08
C VAL A 191 21.73 -16.06 -14.40
N ALA A 192 22.38 -14.92 -14.67
CA ALA A 192 21.70 -13.69 -15.04
C ALA A 192 20.96 -13.85 -16.38
N GLU A 193 21.54 -14.55 -17.36
CA GLU A 193 20.89 -14.84 -18.64
C GLU A 193 19.67 -15.78 -18.48
N LEU A 194 19.78 -16.82 -17.65
CA LEU A 194 18.65 -17.71 -17.35
C LEU A 194 17.53 -17.00 -16.59
N LEU A 195 17.86 -16.15 -15.62
CA LEU A 195 16.90 -15.28 -14.93
C LEU A 195 16.24 -14.30 -15.90
N HIS A 196 17.01 -13.71 -16.82
CA HIS A 196 16.48 -12.80 -17.84
C HIS A 196 15.53 -13.52 -18.81
N LYS A 197 15.86 -14.74 -19.26
CA LYS A 197 14.97 -15.54 -20.12
C LYS A 197 13.69 -15.98 -19.41
N GLY A 198 13.76 -16.25 -18.10
CA GLY A 198 12.61 -16.64 -17.28
C GLY A 198 11.71 -15.48 -16.85
N MET A 199 12.05 -14.24 -17.19
CA MET A 199 11.35 -13.05 -16.72
C MET A 199 11.06 -12.08 -17.86
N LYS A 200 9.77 -11.82 -18.11
CA LYS A 200 9.35 -10.82 -19.08
C LYS A 200 8.56 -9.71 -18.40
N GLN A 201 9.11 -8.50 -18.42
CA GLN A 201 8.43 -7.28 -18.02
C GLN A 201 8.12 -6.44 -19.27
N THR A 202 6.88 -5.96 -19.39
CA THR A 202 6.48 -4.94 -20.37
C THR A 202 6.19 -3.63 -19.65
N TYR A 203 6.05 -2.53 -20.39
CA TYR A 203 5.62 -1.26 -19.80
C TYR A 203 4.27 -1.39 -19.09
N GLU A 204 3.30 -2.07 -19.69
CA GLU A 204 1.95 -2.22 -19.12
C GLU A 204 1.97 -3.00 -17.80
N LEU A 205 2.77 -4.07 -17.72
CA LEU A 205 2.95 -4.84 -16.49
C LEU A 205 3.69 -4.03 -15.42
N ALA A 206 4.68 -3.24 -15.83
CA ALA A 206 5.41 -2.35 -14.92
C ALA A 206 4.48 -1.26 -14.36
N GLU A 207 3.66 -0.65 -15.22
CA GLU A 207 2.69 0.36 -14.87
C GLU A 207 1.60 -0.20 -13.94
N GLU A 208 1.03 -1.38 -14.26
CA GLU A 208 0.08 -2.08 -13.39
C GLU A 208 0.69 -2.37 -12.01
N CYS A 209 1.95 -2.80 -11.97
CA CYS A 209 2.68 -3.07 -10.74
C CYS A 209 2.85 -1.82 -9.87
N VAL A 210 3.31 -0.72 -10.46
CA VAL A 210 3.48 0.54 -9.73
C VAL A 210 2.12 1.09 -9.28
N LYS A 211 1.11 1.08 -10.15
CA LYS A 211 -0.25 1.53 -9.83
C LYS A 211 -0.86 0.71 -8.70
N THR A 212 -0.71 -0.61 -8.70
CA THR A 212 -1.27 -1.47 -7.65
C THR A 212 -0.47 -1.37 -6.35
N ASN A 213 0.84 -1.60 -6.42
CA ASN A 213 1.67 -1.80 -5.24
C ASN A 213 1.93 -0.48 -4.51
N TYR A 214 2.18 0.60 -5.23
CA TYR A 214 2.53 1.90 -4.64
C TYR A 214 1.32 2.84 -4.59
N TYR A 215 0.80 3.27 -5.74
CA TYR A 215 -0.29 4.26 -5.78
C TYR A 215 -1.59 3.74 -5.16
N GLY A 216 -1.93 2.47 -5.33
CA GLY A 216 -3.10 1.86 -4.71
C GLY A 216 -2.98 1.76 -3.19
N THR A 217 -1.80 1.39 -2.68
CA THR A 217 -1.48 1.43 -1.25
C THR A 217 -1.63 2.84 -0.68
N LYS A 218 -1.06 3.83 -1.37
CA LYS A 218 -1.15 5.25 -1.00
C LYS A 218 -2.60 5.73 -0.99
N GLY A 219 -3.35 5.50 -2.06
CA GLY A 219 -4.74 5.95 -2.19
C GLY A 219 -5.69 5.34 -1.17
N VAL A 220 -5.57 4.03 -0.89
CA VAL A 220 -6.36 3.37 0.16
C VAL A 220 -6.00 3.92 1.55
N THR A 221 -4.71 4.12 1.80
CA THR A 221 -4.22 4.67 3.07
C THR A 221 -4.75 6.09 3.30
N GLU A 222 -4.66 6.94 2.28
CA GLU A 222 -5.16 8.32 2.32
C GLU A 222 -6.67 8.40 2.55
N ALA A 223 -7.45 7.57 1.86
CA ALA A 223 -8.90 7.55 2.02
C ALA A 223 -9.35 7.05 3.39
N LEU A 224 -8.57 6.16 4.04
CA LEU A 224 -8.90 5.59 5.34
C LEU A 224 -8.23 6.31 6.52
N PHE A 225 -7.31 7.26 6.26
CA PHE A 225 -6.65 8.04 7.31
C PHE A 225 -7.60 8.67 8.33
N PRO A 226 -8.68 9.37 7.90
CA PRO A 226 -9.62 9.97 8.84
C PRO A 226 -10.23 8.94 9.80
N CYS A 227 -10.49 7.72 9.31
CA CYS A 227 -11.04 6.63 10.13
C CYS A 227 -10.00 6.06 11.09
N LEU A 228 -8.75 5.93 10.63
CA LEU A 228 -7.62 5.41 11.42
C LEU A 228 -7.26 6.35 12.57
N LEU A 229 -7.31 7.66 12.36
CA LEU A 229 -7.03 8.68 13.37
C LEU A 229 -8.08 8.74 14.50
N LEU A 230 -9.26 8.15 14.30
CA LEU A 230 -10.27 8.01 15.35
C LEU A 230 -9.99 6.81 16.27
N SER A 231 -9.10 5.89 15.87
CA SER A 231 -8.68 4.78 16.73
C SER A 231 -7.65 5.24 17.75
N ASN A 232 -7.83 4.81 18.99
CA ASN A 232 -6.82 4.97 20.05
C ASN A 232 -5.62 4.01 19.86
N SER A 233 -5.68 3.11 18.87
CA SER A 233 -4.65 2.11 18.60
C SER A 233 -4.53 1.83 17.09
N GLY A 234 -4.55 2.88 16.26
CA GLY A 234 -4.50 2.74 14.81
C GLY A 234 -3.21 2.08 14.30
N ARG A 235 -3.34 1.16 13.35
CA ARG A 235 -2.25 0.39 12.73
C ARG A 235 -2.35 0.42 11.22
N ILE A 236 -1.21 0.62 10.55
CA ILE A 236 -1.08 0.42 9.11
C ILE A 236 0.07 -0.57 8.87
N VAL A 237 -0.22 -1.63 8.14
CA VAL A 237 0.75 -2.66 7.77
C VAL A 237 0.84 -2.72 6.27
N ASN A 238 2.01 -2.39 5.74
CA ASN A 238 2.29 -2.44 4.32
C ASN A 238 3.05 -3.74 4.01
N VAL A 239 2.42 -4.66 3.26
CA VAL A 239 3.07 -5.92 2.86
C VAL A 239 4.04 -5.62 1.72
N SER A 240 5.30 -5.50 2.10
CA SER A 240 6.43 -5.18 1.24
C SER A 240 7.18 -6.46 0.81
N SER A 241 8.45 -6.32 0.42
CA SER A 241 9.33 -7.43 0.02
C SER A 241 10.77 -7.12 0.39
N GLY A 242 11.60 -8.17 0.51
CA GLY A 242 13.04 -8.03 0.61
C GLY A 242 13.66 -7.39 -0.63
N LEU A 243 13.01 -7.53 -1.80
CA LEU A 243 13.39 -6.82 -3.03
C LEU A 243 13.13 -5.32 -2.95
N GLY A 244 12.31 -4.84 -2.02
CA GLY A 244 12.15 -3.42 -1.74
C GLY A 244 13.32 -2.81 -0.97
N SER A 245 14.37 -3.60 -0.66
CA SER A 245 15.53 -3.08 0.03
C SER A 245 16.35 -2.14 -0.87
N LEU A 246 16.84 -1.05 -0.30
CA LEU A 246 17.65 -0.06 -1.03
C LEU A 246 18.92 -0.64 -1.66
N LYS A 247 19.41 -1.78 -1.17
CA LYS A 247 20.55 -2.50 -1.79
C LYS A 247 20.26 -2.99 -3.22
N PHE A 248 18.97 -3.15 -3.58
CA PHE A 248 18.53 -3.57 -4.91
C PHE A 248 18.16 -2.39 -5.82
N VAL A 249 18.22 -1.16 -5.32
CA VAL A 249 18.07 0.06 -6.13
C VAL A 249 19.45 0.44 -6.64
N SER A 250 19.78 0.04 -7.86
CA SER A 250 21.10 0.29 -8.48
C SER A 250 21.31 1.75 -8.87
N ASN A 251 20.24 2.53 -9.06
CA ASN A 251 20.34 3.96 -9.36
C ASN A 251 20.79 4.69 -8.09
N GLU A 252 22.04 5.12 -8.06
CA GLU A 252 22.67 5.65 -6.85
C GLU A 252 21.98 6.91 -6.31
N ARG A 253 21.62 7.85 -7.22
CA ARG A 253 20.87 9.06 -6.87
C ARG A 253 19.56 8.69 -6.17
N VAL A 254 18.76 7.83 -6.82
CA VAL A 254 17.45 7.44 -6.30
C VAL A 254 17.60 6.68 -4.99
N ARG A 255 18.59 5.79 -4.88
CA ARG A 255 18.88 5.08 -3.62
C ARG A 255 19.18 6.04 -2.48
N MET A 256 19.96 7.10 -2.72
CA MET A 256 20.25 8.13 -1.73
C MET A 256 19.00 8.92 -1.34
N GLU A 257 18.21 9.38 -2.33
CA GLU A 257 16.95 10.10 -2.07
C GLU A 257 15.95 9.25 -1.26
N LEU A 258 15.78 7.96 -1.59
CA LEU A 258 14.90 7.04 -0.87
C LEU A 258 15.39 6.72 0.56
N ASN A 259 16.68 6.87 0.84
CA ASN A 259 17.24 6.63 2.16
C ASN A 259 16.97 7.80 3.12
N ASP A 260 17.00 9.03 2.62
CA ASP A 260 16.88 10.27 3.39
C ASP A 260 15.43 10.76 3.52
N VAL A 261 14.66 10.05 4.34
CA VAL A 261 13.24 10.40 4.63
C VAL A 261 13.08 11.62 5.54
N ASP A 262 14.18 12.21 6.00
CA ASP A 262 14.10 13.48 6.71
C ASP A 262 13.86 14.65 5.75
N VAL A 263 14.28 14.49 4.49
CA VAL A 263 14.13 15.48 3.42
C VAL A 263 13.14 15.03 2.34
N LEU A 264 13.00 13.72 2.10
CA LEU A 264 12.12 13.20 1.05
C LEU A 264 10.64 13.47 1.34
N SER A 265 9.97 14.16 0.41
CA SER A 265 8.51 14.35 0.42
C SER A 265 7.79 13.26 -0.36
N VAL A 266 6.47 13.13 -0.15
CA VAL A 266 5.64 12.19 -0.91
C VAL A 266 5.55 12.59 -2.38
N GLU A 267 5.54 13.89 -2.68
CA GLU A 267 5.54 14.42 -4.04
C GLU A 267 6.83 14.05 -4.77
N ARG A 268 7.98 14.23 -4.11
CA ARG A 268 9.27 13.85 -4.70
C ARG A 268 9.36 12.33 -4.90
N LEU A 269 8.78 11.56 -4.00
CA LEU A 269 8.69 10.11 -4.16
C LEU A 269 7.84 9.72 -5.38
N ASP A 270 6.70 10.39 -5.62
CA ASP A 270 5.89 10.19 -6.81
C ASP A 270 6.65 10.56 -8.09
N GLU A 271 7.40 11.67 -8.09
CA GLU A 271 8.26 12.07 -9.21
C GLU A 271 9.30 10.99 -9.54
N ILE A 272 10.00 10.45 -8.54
CA ILE A 272 10.97 9.35 -8.73
C ILE A 272 10.32 8.12 -9.37
N VAL A 273 9.11 7.78 -8.92
CA VAL A 273 8.36 6.62 -9.44
C VAL A 273 7.89 6.87 -10.88
N ASN A 274 7.50 8.10 -11.21
CA ASN A 274 7.11 8.47 -12.58
C ASN A 274 8.33 8.56 -13.52
N GLU A 275 9.48 9.07 -13.04
CA GLU A 275 10.77 9.02 -13.73
C GLU A 275 11.10 7.57 -14.12
N PHE A 276 10.98 6.63 -13.18
CA PHE A 276 11.17 5.21 -13.45
C PHE A 276 10.22 4.68 -14.55
N LEU A 277 8.92 4.96 -14.45
CA LEU A 277 7.95 4.48 -15.46
C LEU A 277 8.23 5.06 -16.86
N ASN A 278 8.65 6.32 -16.94
CA ASN A 278 9.08 6.92 -18.20
C ASN A 278 10.31 6.21 -18.76
N ASP A 279 11.29 5.90 -17.92
CA ASP A 279 12.51 5.19 -18.35
C ASP A 279 12.23 3.72 -18.72
N VAL A 280 11.19 3.08 -18.16
CA VAL A 280 10.68 1.77 -18.66
C VAL A 280 10.10 1.94 -20.06
N LYS A 281 9.29 2.98 -20.29
CA LYS A 281 8.60 3.23 -21.56
C LYS A 281 9.57 3.51 -22.71
N GLU A 282 10.63 4.25 -22.41
CA GLU A 282 11.69 4.60 -23.37
C GLU A 282 12.77 3.52 -23.50
N ASP A 283 12.67 2.40 -22.76
CA ASP A 283 13.65 1.30 -22.73
C ASP A 283 15.08 1.76 -22.35
N THR A 284 15.18 2.70 -21.40
CA THR A 284 16.45 3.31 -20.96
C THR A 284 16.89 2.92 -19.56
N LEU A 285 16.27 1.87 -18.97
CA LEU A 285 16.54 1.45 -17.59
C LEU A 285 18.03 1.22 -17.31
N HIS A 286 18.69 0.46 -18.18
CA HIS A 286 20.12 0.15 -18.04
C HIS A 286 20.97 1.43 -18.07
N ASP A 287 20.73 2.30 -19.05
CA ASP A 287 21.50 3.53 -19.27
C ASP A 287 21.34 4.53 -18.12
N LYS A 288 20.17 4.53 -17.48
CA LYS A 288 19.84 5.35 -16.32
C LYS A 288 20.21 4.68 -14.99
N GLY A 289 20.82 3.50 -15.03
CA GLY A 289 21.27 2.75 -13.86
C GLY A 289 20.15 2.18 -13.00
N TRP A 290 18.92 2.09 -13.50
CA TRP A 290 17.82 1.42 -12.81
C TRP A 290 18.07 -0.09 -12.68
N PRO A 291 17.43 -0.77 -11.71
CA PRO A 291 17.42 -2.23 -11.73
C PRO A 291 16.80 -2.71 -13.05
N THR A 292 17.34 -3.76 -13.64
CA THR A 292 16.87 -4.31 -14.92
C THR A 292 16.09 -5.61 -14.75
N GLN A 293 16.24 -6.29 -13.62
CA GLN A 293 15.49 -7.50 -13.27
C GLN A 293 14.46 -7.18 -12.19
N THR A 294 13.22 -7.67 -12.34
CA THR A 294 12.10 -7.38 -11.41
C THR A 294 11.90 -5.87 -11.14
N SER A 295 12.26 -5.00 -12.08
CA SER A 295 12.52 -3.59 -11.78
C SER A 295 11.30 -2.86 -11.25
N ALA A 296 10.13 -3.07 -11.84
CA ALA A 296 8.89 -2.46 -11.37
C ALA A 296 8.50 -2.92 -9.96
N TYR A 297 8.71 -4.20 -9.66
CA TYR A 297 8.46 -4.74 -8.32
C TYR A 297 9.41 -4.13 -7.28
N THR A 298 10.70 -4.12 -7.57
CA THR A 298 11.75 -3.53 -6.74
C THR A 298 11.46 -2.07 -6.44
N ILE A 299 11.24 -1.25 -7.47
CA ILE A 299 10.98 0.19 -7.30
C ILE A 299 9.65 0.42 -6.57
N SER A 300 8.57 -0.32 -6.90
CA SER A 300 7.29 -0.15 -6.20
C SER A 300 7.36 -0.50 -4.71
N LYS A 301 8.15 -1.51 -4.32
CA LYS A 301 8.33 -1.90 -2.92
C LYS A 301 9.31 -1.00 -2.18
N ALA A 302 10.35 -0.51 -2.84
CA ALA A 302 11.24 0.52 -2.28
C ALA A 302 10.49 1.84 -2.04
N ALA A 303 9.62 2.24 -2.98
CA ALA A 303 8.76 3.41 -2.81
C ALA A 303 7.75 3.23 -1.67
N MET A 304 7.10 2.05 -1.57
CA MET A 304 6.24 1.72 -0.43
C MET A 304 6.98 1.81 0.91
N ASN A 305 8.23 1.34 0.97
CA ASN A 305 9.08 1.43 2.15
C ASN A 305 9.37 2.89 2.54
N ALA A 306 9.75 3.74 1.57
CA ALA A 306 9.97 5.16 1.80
C ALA A 306 8.69 5.88 2.25
N TYR A 307 7.56 5.64 1.56
CA TYR A 307 6.24 6.17 1.93
C TYR A 307 5.87 5.81 3.37
N THR A 308 6.07 4.55 3.76
CA THR A 308 5.79 4.09 5.13
C THR A 308 6.56 4.92 6.17
N ARG A 309 7.83 5.22 5.92
CA ARG A 309 8.67 6.03 6.82
C ARG A 309 8.19 7.49 6.88
N ILE A 310 7.92 8.11 5.73
CA ILE A 310 7.44 9.50 5.63
C ILE A 310 6.13 9.67 6.41
N VAL A 311 5.22 8.73 6.21
CA VAL A 311 3.88 8.77 6.81
C VAL A 311 3.93 8.42 8.30
N ALA A 312 4.73 7.44 8.72
CA ALA A 312 4.95 7.13 10.14
C ALA A 312 5.47 8.35 10.91
N LYS A 313 6.41 9.11 10.32
CA LYS A 313 6.94 10.35 10.88
C LYS A 313 5.87 11.44 11.01
N SER A 314 4.99 11.53 10.02
CA SER A 314 3.92 12.55 9.97
C SER A 314 2.77 12.25 10.95
N TYR A 315 2.57 10.98 11.31
CA TYR A 315 1.45 10.53 12.15
C TYR A 315 1.93 9.67 13.34
N PRO A 316 2.60 10.26 14.35
CA PRO A 316 3.19 9.51 15.46
C PRO A 316 2.18 8.81 16.38
N SER A 317 0.89 9.13 16.27
CA SER A 317 -0.19 8.43 16.99
C SER A 317 -0.53 7.05 16.38
N LEU A 318 -0.07 6.77 15.17
CA LEU A 318 -0.31 5.51 14.45
C LEU A 318 0.97 4.67 14.41
N LEU A 319 0.82 3.34 14.48
CA LEU A 319 1.94 2.43 14.19
C LEU A 319 1.87 1.99 12.75
N ILE A 320 2.84 2.43 11.95
CA ILE A 320 2.85 2.28 10.50
C ILE A 320 4.15 1.59 10.11
N ASN A 321 4.08 0.34 9.67
CA ASN A 321 5.28 -0.47 9.41
C ASN A 321 5.17 -1.25 8.10
N CYS A 322 6.32 -1.60 7.53
CA CYS A 322 6.43 -2.51 6.40
C CYS A 322 6.84 -3.91 6.86
N VAL A 323 6.42 -4.93 6.09
CA VAL A 323 6.87 -6.30 6.32
C VAL A 323 7.07 -7.06 5.02
N CYS A 324 8.22 -7.72 4.90
CA CYS A 324 8.44 -8.78 3.92
C CYS A 324 7.98 -10.12 4.54
N PRO A 325 6.95 -10.78 3.98
CA PRO A 325 6.44 -12.03 4.53
C PRO A 325 7.40 -13.22 4.29
N GLY A 326 8.38 -13.07 3.41
CA GLY A 326 9.24 -14.14 2.91
C GLY A 326 8.79 -14.66 1.54
N PHE A 327 9.43 -15.72 1.05
CA PHE A 327 9.07 -16.34 -0.24
C PHE A 327 7.96 -17.38 -0.02
N ILE A 328 6.71 -16.98 -0.26
CA ILE A 328 5.51 -17.73 0.13
C ILE A 328 4.88 -18.46 -1.05
N LYS A 329 4.48 -19.73 -0.84
CA LYS A 329 3.73 -20.54 -1.81
C LYS A 329 2.35 -19.94 -2.09
N THR A 330 2.27 -19.19 -3.18
CA THR A 330 1.05 -18.55 -3.69
C THR A 330 1.05 -18.53 -5.22
N ASP A 331 -0.08 -18.19 -5.83
CA ASP A 331 -0.20 -17.96 -7.28
C ASP A 331 0.86 -16.98 -7.81
N MET A 332 1.22 -15.93 -7.05
CA MET A 332 2.24 -14.94 -7.47
C MET A 332 3.62 -15.59 -7.68
N THR A 333 3.88 -16.69 -6.96
CA THR A 333 5.14 -17.46 -7.00
C THR A 333 4.99 -18.78 -7.76
N SER A 334 3.87 -19.00 -8.46
CA SER A 334 3.52 -20.31 -9.05
C SER A 334 3.65 -21.47 -8.04
N ASN A 335 3.31 -21.21 -6.77
CA ASN A 335 3.44 -22.13 -5.65
C ASN A 335 4.87 -22.67 -5.38
N THR A 336 5.91 -21.99 -5.87
CA THR A 336 7.33 -22.38 -5.69
C THR A 336 8.01 -21.83 -4.42
N GLY A 337 7.27 -21.08 -3.61
CA GLY A 337 7.77 -20.51 -2.35
C GLY A 337 8.33 -21.52 -1.34
N PHE A 338 9.15 -21.05 -0.40
CA PHE A 338 9.70 -21.88 0.69
C PHE A 338 8.72 -22.06 1.85
N PHE A 339 7.86 -21.07 2.09
CA PHE A 339 6.96 -21.04 3.24
C PHE A 339 5.49 -21.11 2.81
N THR A 340 4.62 -21.57 3.71
CA THR A 340 3.17 -21.58 3.49
C THR A 340 2.56 -20.21 3.77
N VAL A 341 1.32 -20.02 3.33
CA VAL A 341 0.58 -18.76 3.60
C VAL A 341 0.43 -18.50 5.09
N GLU A 342 0.24 -19.54 5.90
CA GLU A 342 0.08 -19.44 7.36
C GLU A 342 1.33 -18.85 8.02
N VAL A 343 2.52 -19.23 7.52
CA VAL A 343 3.78 -18.66 7.97
C VAL A 343 3.93 -17.22 7.47
N GLY A 344 3.61 -16.97 6.19
CA GLY A 344 3.74 -15.65 5.58
C GLY A 344 2.87 -14.57 6.23
N ALA A 345 1.68 -14.94 6.73
CA ALA A 345 0.78 -13.99 7.38
C ALA A 345 1.19 -13.61 8.82
N LYS A 346 2.05 -14.37 9.49
CA LYS A 346 2.42 -14.12 10.89
C LYS A 346 3.05 -12.73 11.10
N GLY A 347 3.92 -12.30 10.19
CA GLY A 347 4.55 -10.97 10.23
C GLY A 347 3.52 -9.84 10.15
N PRO A 348 2.71 -9.78 9.08
CA PRO A 348 1.63 -8.81 8.97
C PRO A 348 0.66 -8.80 10.15
N VAL A 349 0.26 -9.98 10.64
CA VAL A 349 -0.67 -10.12 11.78
C VAL A 349 -0.02 -9.62 13.06
N MET A 350 1.25 -9.93 13.31
CA MET A 350 1.99 -9.41 14.47
C MET A 350 2.01 -7.88 14.47
N LEU A 351 2.31 -7.25 13.33
CA LEU A 351 2.33 -5.79 13.20
C LEU A 351 0.94 -5.16 13.38
N ALA A 352 -0.10 -5.80 12.84
CA ALA A 352 -1.49 -5.38 13.00
C ALA A 352 -1.99 -5.47 14.45
N LEU A 353 -1.39 -6.35 15.26
CA LEU A 353 -1.75 -6.58 16.65
C LEU A 353 -0.77 -5.97 17.66
N LEU A 354 0.22 -5.18 17.21
CA LEU A 354 1.19 -4.52 18.09
C LEU A 354 0.50 -3.74 19.22
N PRO A 355 1.02 -3.82 20.46
CA PRO A 355 0.51 -3.04 21.57
C PRO A 355 0.69 -1.54 21.33
N VAL A 356 -0.07 -0.72 22.05
CA VAL A 356 0.13 0.74 22.06
C VAL A 356 1.56 1.05 22.53
N GLY A 357 2.21 2.01 21.87
CA GLY A 357 3.63 2.32 22.11
C GLY A 357 4.62 1.38 21.41
N GLY A 358 4.14 0.45 20.58
CA GLY A 358 5.00 -0.36 19.71
C GLY A 358 5.77 0.46 18.66
N PRO A 359 6.66 -0.19 17.90
CA PRO A 359 7.47 0.50 16.88
C PRO A 359 6.61 1.02 15.73
N SER A 360 7.07 2.11 15.11
CA SER A 360 6.50 2.71 13.91
C SER A 360 7.62 3.17 12.97
N GLY A 361 7.37 3.18 11.66
CA GLY A 361 8.34 3.58 10.65
C GLY A 361 9.44 2.55 10.38
N LEU A 362 9.24 1.27 10.74
CA LEU A 362 10.24 0.21 10.57
C LEU A 362 9.88 -0.77 9.44
N PHE A 363 10.90 -1.49 8.98
CA PHE A 363 10.77 -2.64 8.10
C PHE A 363 11.01 -3.94 8.87
N PHE A 364 10.19 -4.96 8.60
CA PHE A 364 10.31 -6.27 9.22
C PHE A 364 10.56 -7.34 8.16
N GLN A 365 11.51 -8.23 8.43
CA GLN A 365 11.68 -9.47 7.68
C GLN A 365 10.99 -10.59 8.46
N LYS A 366 9.85 -11.05 7.95
CA LYS A 366 8.91 -11.92 8.68
C LYS A 366 8.45 -11.25 9.98
N MET A 367 8.97 -11.68 11.13
CA MET A 367 8.60 -11.17 12.46
C MET A 367 9.72 -10.37 13.14
N GLU A 368 10.87 -10.20 12.47
CA GLU A 368 12.05 -9.54 13.03
C GLU A 368 12.27 -8.19 12.36
N ALA A 369 12.62 -7.17 13.16
CA ALA A 369 12.98 -5.86 12.63
C ALA A 369 14.25 -5.98 11.75
N SER A 370 14.30 -5.24 10.66
CA SER A 370 15.38 -5.25 9.68
C SER A 370 15.64 -3.84 9.16
N THR A 371 16.75 -3.67 8.46
CA THR A 371 17.03 -2.44 7.72
C THR A 371 16.16 -2.33 6.48
N PHE A 372 15.93 -1.09 6.05
CA PHE A 372 15.32 -0.77 4.76
C PHE A 372 16.25 -1.09 3.59
#